data_AF-A0A0M0X1W8-F1
#
_entry.id   AF-A0A0M0X1W8-F1
#
_cell.length_a   1.000
_cell.length_b   1.000
_cell.length_c   1.000
_cell.angle_alpha   90.00
_cell.angle_beta   90.00
_cell.angle_gamma   90.00
#
_symmetry.space_group_name_H-M   'P 1'
#
loop_
_entity.id
_entity.type
_entity.pdbx_description
1 polymer ?
#
loop_
_entity_poly.entity_id
_entity_poly.type
_entity_poly.pdbx_seq_one_letter_code
_entity_poly.pdbx_strand_id
1 'polypeptide(L)' 'MKKLSIGMFLSMIGILFVCLTIMDILPSSTKTMKIVYIGIGWVFIIAGSIIRFKTLKQKQ' A
#
# COMPACT_ATOMS: atom_id res chain seq x y z
N MET A 1 -17.58 2.91 -10.30
CA MET A 1 -16.42 2.15 -10.84
C MET A 1 -15.08 2.84 -10.59
N LYS A 2 -14.93 4.16 -10.84
CA LYS A 2 -13.65 4.89 -10.62
C LYS A 2 -13.02 4.72 -9.22
N LYS A 3 -13.82 4.80 -8.14
CA LYS A 3 -13.32 4.64 -6.75
C LYS A 3 -12.82 3.23 -6.41
N LEU A 4 -13.39 2.20 -7.04
CA LEU A 4 -13.00 0.80 -6.83
C LEU A 4 -11.64 0.54 -7.48
N SER A 5 -11.44 1.07 -8.69
CA SER A 5 -10.14 1.03 -9.38
C SER A 5 -9.07 1.78 -8.57
N ILE A 6 -9.39 2.95 -8.00
CA ILE A 6 -8.47 3.70 -7.13
C ILE A 6 -8.01 2.91 -5.91
N GLY A 7 -8.91 2.21 -5.21
CA GLY A 7 -8.55 1.37 -4.05
C GLY A 7 -7.65 0.20 -4.45
N MET A 8 -7.89 -0.37 -5.64
CA MET A 8 -7.08 -1.46 -6.18
C MET A 8 -5.66 -1.01 -6.56
N PHE A 9 -5.53 0.17 -7.19
CA PHE A 9 -4.22 0.77 -7.47
C PHE A 9 -3.46 1.14 -6.19
N LEU A 10 -4.15 1.70 -5.17
CA LEU A 10 -3.50 2.05 -3.91
C LEU A 10 -2.91 0.83 -3.20
N SER A 11 -3.66 -0.28 -3.13
CA SER A 11 -3.16 -1.52 -2.56
C SER A 11 -2.02 -2.12 -3.38
N MET A 12 -2.10 -2.07 -4.71
CA MET A 12 -1.04 -2.56 -5.60
C MET A 12 0.27 -1.78 -5.42
N ILE A 13 0.19 -0.44 -5.33
CA ILE A 13 1.34 0.42 -5.05
C ILE A 13 1.93 0.13 -3.67
N GLY A 14 1.08 -0.05 -2.65
CA GLY A 14 1.53 -0.38 -1.30
C GLY A 14 2.31 -1.71 -1.25
N ILE A 15 1.80 -2.75 -1.92
CA ILE A 15 2.48 -4.05 -2.03
C ILE A 15 3.81 -3.90 -2.79
N LEU A 16 3.80 -3.19 -3.92
CA LEU A 16 5.01 -2.95 -4.71
C LEU A 16 6.08 -2.23 -3.87
N PHE A 17 5.68 -1.23 -3.09
CA PHE A 17 6.60 -0.46 -2.23
C PHE A 17 7.24 -1.33 -1.14
N VAL A 18 6.46 -2.22 -0.53
CA VAL A 18 6.97 -3.22 0.43
C VAL A 18 7.96 -4.17 -0.25
N CYS A 19 7.62 -4.69 -1.44
CA CYS A 19 8.50 -5.58 -2.19
C CYS A 19 9.83 -4.92 -2.56
N LEU A 20 9.79 -3.68 -3.08
CA LEU A 20 11.00 -2.92 -3.43
C LEU A 20 11.87 -2.63 -2.20
N THR A 21 11.26 -2.46 -1.03
CA THR A 21 11.97 -2.29 0.24
C THR A 21 12.65 -3.58 0.70
N ILE A 22 11.97 -4.73 0.55
CA ILE A 22 12.52 -6.05 0.93
C ILE A 22 13.63 -6.49 -0.03
N MET A 23 13.49 -6.20 -1.32
CA MET A 23 14.50 -6.49 -2.35
C MET A 23 15.72 -5.56 -2.30
N ASP A 24 15.82 -4.68 -1.29
CA ASP A 24 16.92 -3.70 -1.15
C ASP A 24 17.07 -2.75 -2.35
N ILE A 25 16.01 -2.60 -3.16
CA ILE A 25 16.00 -1.68 -4.30
C ILE A 25 15.86 -0.24 -3.81
N LEU A 26 15.10 -0.01 -2.72
CA LEU A 26 15.09 1.29 -2.06
C LEU A 26 16.37 1.48 -1.24
N PRO A 27 17.05 2.64 -1.37
CA PRO A 27 18.22 2.96 -0.57
C PRO A 27 17.80 3.05 0.90
N SER A 28 18.11 2.01 1.66
CA SER A 28 17.79 1.88 3.07
C SER A 28 19.06 1.50 3.82
N SER A 29 19.93 2.50 4.01
CA SER A 29 21.26 2.34 4.61
C SER A 29 21.24 1.84 6.06
N THR A 30 20.08 1.82 6.71
CA THR A 30 19.93 1.33 8.09
C THR A 30 18.71 0.42 8.23
N LYS A 31 18.80 -0.55 9.16
CA LYS A 31 17.70 -1.47 9.51
C LYS A 31 16.44 -0.71 9.92
N THR A 32 16.60 0.43 10.59
CA THR A 32 15.50 1.31 11.00
C THR A 32 14.76 1.88 9.78
N MET A 33 15.46 2.32 8.73
CA MET A 33 14.80 2.85 7.52
C MET A 33 14.01 1.77 6.78
N LYS A 34 14.48 0.52 6.74
CA LYS A 34 13.70 -0.60 6.16
C LYS A 34 12.37 -0.79 6.89
N ILE A 35 12.38 -0.75 8.20
CA ILE A 35 11.17 -0.87 9.03
C ILE A 35 10.21 0.28 8.75
N VAL A 36 10.72 1.52 8.63
CA VAL A 36 9.91 2.70 8.31
C VAL A 36 9.27 2.57 6.92
N TYR A 37 10.02 2.17 5.90
CA TYR A 37 9.50 1.99 4.55
C TYR A 37 8.46 0.86 4.46
N ILE A 38 8.69 -0.27 5.16
CA ILE A 38 7.68 -1.34 5.29
C ILE A 38 6.43 -0.80 5.97
N GLY A 39 6.58 -0.04 7.06
CA GLY A 39 5.48 0.60 7.77
C GLY A 39 4.64 1.51 6.88
N ILE A 40 5.29 2.37 6.07
CA ILE A 40 4.62 3.23 5.09
C ILE A 40 3.85 2.38 4.07
N GLY A 41 4.47 1.32 3.54
CA GLY A 41 3.80 0.40 2.61
C GLY A 41 2.54 -0.24 3.20
N TRP A 42 2.58 -0.65 4.47
CA TRP A 42 1.41 -1.16 5.18
C TRP A 42 0.28 -0.13 5.31
N VAL A 43 0.59 1.15 5.55
CA VAL A 43 -0.41 2.23 5.59
C VAL A 43 -1.13 2.34 4.23
N PHE A 44 -0.39 2.28 3.12
CA PHE A 44 -1.00 2.32 1.78
C PHE A 44 -1.90 1.12 1.50
N ILE A 45 -1.52 -0.09 1.94
CA ILE A 45 -2.33 -1.31 1.80
C ILE A 45 -3.64 -1.18 2.57
N ILE A 46 -3.57 -0.71 3.83
CA ILE A 46 -4.74 -0.53 4.70
C ILE A 46 -5.66 0.54 4.12
N ALA A 47 -5.12 1.70 3.72
CA ALA A 47 -5.90 2.78 3.10
C ALA A 47 -6.61 2.32 1.82
N GLY A 48 -5.91 1.62 0.92
CA GLY A 48 -6.49 1.04 -0.29
C GLY A 48 -7.61 0.04 0.00
N SER A 49 -7.42 -0.80 1.03
CA SER A 49 -8.42 -1.77 1.48
C SER A 49 -9.67 -1.10 2.04
N ILE A 50 -9.52 -0.06 2.86
CA ILE A 50 -10.64 0.72 3.42
C ILE A 50 -11.44 1.40 2.31
N ILE A 51 -10.77 2.02 1.33
CA ILE A 51 -11.43 2.69 0.20
C ILE A 51 -12.23 1.68 -0.63
N ARG A 52 -11.65 0.49 -0.87
CA ARG A 52 -12.32 -0.59 -1.59
C ARG A 52 -13.54 -1.10 -0.80
N PHE A 53 -13.40 -1.32 0.50
CA PHE A 53 -14.50 -1.75 1.37
C PHE A 53 -15.64 -0.72 1.42
N LYS A 54 -15.32 0.56 1.62
CA LYS A 54 -16.33 1.65 1.60
C LYS A 54 -17.03 1.72 0.25
N THR A 55 -16.30 1.58 -0.87
CA THR A 55 -16.88 1.63 -2.22
C THR A 55 -17.83 0.46 -2.49
N LEU A 56 -17.51 -0.73 -1.99
CA LEU A 56 -18.39 -1.90 -2.10
C LEU A 56 -19.63 -1.75 -1.22
N LYS A 57 -19.47 -1.27 0.02
CA LYS A 57 -20.59 -1.01 0.95
C LYS A 57 -21.54 0.07 0.43
N GLN A 58 -21.03 1.09 -0.26
CA GLN A 58 -21.85 2.17 -0.86
C GLN A 58 -22.63 1.73 -2.12
N LYS A 59 -22.31 0.55 -2.67
CA LYS A 59 -22.96 0.00 -3.87
C LYS A 59 -24.06 -1.03 -3.52
N GLN A 60 -24.06 -1.55 -2.30
CA GLN A 60 -25.18 -2.28 -1.72
C GLN A 60 -26.27 -1.31 -1.30
#